data_AF-A0A5C3QQ96-F1
#
_entry.id   AF-A0A5C3QQ96-F1
#
_cell.length_a   1.000
_cell.length_b   1.000
_cell.length_c   1.000
_cell.angle_alpha   90.00
_cell.angle_beta   90.00
_cell.angle_gamma   90.00
#
_symmetry.space_group_name_H-M   'P 1'
#
loop_
_entity.id
_entity.type
_entity.pdbx_description
1 polymer ?
#
loop_
_entity_poly.entity_id
_entity_poly.type
_entity_poly.pdbx_seq_one_letter_code
_entity_poly.pdbx_strand_id
1 'polypeptide(L)'
;MPIESKDAAGLLVVLFPVPVSESQATYQAITHDQVFAVVPLHHTPVVRSNRSGKSGFKADLVDPTDMRPELFRFATGEFAAWQNFAKKMVIDASLVAQISQELHSSYEWQQLTFARPFLCPRLLAPSIGWEQSLVCGHPTHPPLVWTLRYTGKNRNRTIRRRREEYLNETHCVIPVHELQTVKVQQLFEDVSVLPESINLPALAQSSIHTVVIPDVPEFSLKLAIAVKISSAIRTVSHFTATFGPRFSHDIVPKLTMDRRIANAMCEAVSAVYDTEDEHASKHFTAILRDEYKPGPDEHVIVCAALLEVGHRNTPSGVPAVQHRFIRYITLLCQCVLPPLLHNGVSFEAHPQNMLLRFDRRTRELKGFVIRDLGGLIIHPTSLRESTSFQITVLYDTRVHNHLQRLVRVLDLHYDGIGWRALRVILSRSIPADHPLRDAWLGPLSKTVPGKCLLLMSLEEVYRGYLYRPFPNMIQYQAADDEL
;
A
#
# COMPACT_ATOMS: atom_id res chain seq x y z
N MET A 1 -10.07 33.42 -11.14
CA MET A 1 -10.95 33.20 -9.97
C MET A 1 -10.40 34.00 -8.82
N PRO A 2 -11.21 34.81 -8.11
CA PRO A 2 -10.81 35.42 -6.86
C PRO A 2 -11.01 34.39 -5.73
N ILE A 3 -9.98 33.60 -5.44
CA ILE A 3 -9.91 32.89 -4.16
C ILE A 3 -9.05 33.77 -3.26
N GLU A 4 -9.68 34.77 -2.62
CA GLU A 4 -9.14 35.43 -1.43
C GLU A 4 -9.31 34.51 -0.21
N SER A 5 -8.87 33.24 -0.33
CA SER A 5 -8.65 32.40 0.85
C SER A 5 -7.27 32.75 1.38
N LYS A 6 -7.22 33.28 2.60
CA LYS A 6 -5.97 33.58 3.31
C LYS A 6 -5.11 32.33 3.58
N ASP A 7 -5.68 31.15 3.36
CA ASP A 7 -5.16 29.82 3.71
C ASP A 7 -4.85 28.97 2.46
N ALA A 8 -4.64 29.60 1.29
CA ALA A 8 -4.23 28.93 0.06
C ALA A 8 -2.89 29.50 -0.45
N ALA A 9 -1.87 28.64 -0.54
CA ALA A 9 -0.54 29.03 -1.03
C ALA A 9 -0.50 29.29 -2.55
N GLY A 10 -1.50 28.80 -3.30
CA GLY A 10 -1.61 29.02 -4.74
C GLY A 10 -2.68 28.16 -5.39
N LEU A 11 -2.69 28.18 -6.73
CA LEU A 11 -3.55 27.34 -7.56
C LEU A 11 -2.71 26.40 -8.42
N LEU A 12 -2.95 25.10 -8.33
CA LEU A 12 -2.52 24.13 -9.32
C LEU A 12 -3.52 24.11 -10.47
N VAL A 13 -3.04 24.39 -11.68
CA VAL A 13 -3.80 24.20 -12.92
C VAL A 13 -3.37 22.87 -13.53
N VAL A 14 -4.23 21.86 -13.40
CA VAL A 14 -4.01 20.55 -14.04
C VAL A 14 -4.50 20.65 -15.48
N LEU A 15 -3.59 20.43 -16.44
CA LEU A 15 -3.90 20.45 -17.85
C LEU A 15 -4.20 19.04 -18.37
N PHE A 16 -5.04 18.94 -19.39
CA PHE A 16 -5.15 17.71 -20.16
C PHE A 16 -3.83 17.42 -20.88
N PRO A 17 -3.42 16.15 -21.01
CA PRO A 17 -2.30 15.78 -21.85
C PRO A 17 -2.57 16.20 -23.30
N VAL A 18 -1.68 17.00 -23.86
CA VAL A 18 -1.66 17.37 -25.28
C VAL A 18 -0.72 16.38 -25.99
N PRO A 19 -1.12 15.76 -27.12
CA PRO A 19 -0.21 14.96 -27.92
C PRO A 19 1.02 15.78 -28.31
N VAL A 20 2.21 15.30 -27.93
CA VAL A 20 3.46 16.03 -28.21
C VAL A 20 3.85 15.82 -29.66
N SER A 21 3.38 16.71 -30.54
CA SER A 21 4.08 16.97 -31.79
C SER A 21 5.33 17.79 -31.48
N GLU A 22 6.52 17.25 -31.76
CA GLU A 22 7.79 17.96 -31.61
C GLU A 22 7.92 19.10 -32.62
N SER A 23 7.37 20.27 -32.32
CA SER A 23 7.92 21.58 -32.71
C SER A 23 7.07 22.73 -32.16
N GLN A 24 7.70 23.89 -32.00
CA GLN A 24 7.07 25.18 -31.63
C GLN A 24 6.54 25.28 -30.20
N ALA A 25 7.47 25.45 -29.25
CA ALA A 25 7.22 26.12 -27.98
C ALA A 25 6.95 27.63 -28.20
N THR A 26 5.78 27.96 -28.76
CA THR A 26 5.22 29.32 -28.70
C THR A 26 4.29 29.42 -27.50
N TYR A 27 4.34 30.56 -26.80
CA TYR A 27 3.57 30.81 -25.58
C TYR A 27 2.08 31.03 -25.90
N GLN A 28 1.36 29.96 -26.24
CA GLN A 28 -0.10 30.01 -26.35
C GLN A 28 -0.74 30.21 -24.97
N ALA A 29 -1.79 31.02 -24.93
CA ALA A 29 -2.59 31.19 -23.72
C ALA A 29 -3.37 29.90 -23.44
N ILE A 30 -3.36 29.45 -22.18
CA ILE A 30 -4.10 28.27 -21.75
C ILE A 30 -5.60 28.54 -21.91
N THR A 31 -6.28 27.76 -22.76
CA THR A 31 -7.73 27.86 -22.94
C THR A 31 -8.48 26.99 -21.93
N HIS A 32 -9.75 27.31 -21.68
CA HIS A 32 -10.55 26.55 -20.71
C HIS A 32 -10.67 25.05 -21.06
N ASP A 33 -10.74 24.69 -22.35
CA ASP A 33 -10.76 23.31 -22.85
C ASP A 33 -9.48 22.52 -22.56
N GLN A 34 -8.37 23.20 -22.30
CA GLN A 34 -7.09 22.58 -21.94
C GLN A 34 -6.98 22.31 -20.43
N VAL A 35 -7.84 22.90 -19.60
CA VAL A 35 -7.81 22.73 -18.14
C VAL A 35 -8.67 21.53 -17.73
N PHE A 36 -8.03 20.51 -17.16
CA PHE A 36 -8.72 19.37 -16.54
C PHE A 36 -9.33 19.75 -15.20
N ALA A 37 -8.55 20.45 -14.36
CA ALA A 37 -8.98 20.90 -13.04
C ALA A 37 -8.17 22.11 -12.57
N VAL A 38 -8.74 22.91 -11.67
CA VAL A 38 -8.02 23.88 -10.86
C VAL A 38 -8.18 23.48 -9.39
N VAL A 39 -7.05 23.29 -8.71
CA VAL A 39 -6.99 22.80 -7.34
C VAL A 39 -6.26 23.87 -6.51
N PRO A 40 -6.91 24.51 -5.52
CA PRO A 40 -6.20 25.33 -4.55
C PRO A 40 -5.25 24.45 -3.74
N LEU A 41 -4.06 24.95 -3.46
CA LEU A 41 -3.09 24.21 -2.67
C LEU A 41 -2.98 24.80 -1.25
N HIS A 42 -2.86 23.92 -0.26
CA HIS A 42 -2.46 24.30 1.09
C HIS A 42 -1.03 24.88 1.09
N HIS A 43 -0.13 24.31 0.28
CA HIS A 43 1.30 24.65 0.25
C HIS A 43 1.89 24.64 -1.17
N THR A 44 3.08 25.22 -1.34
CA THR A 44 3.80 25.18 -2.62
C THR A 44 4.28 23.75 -2.92
N PRO A 45 3.98 23.17 -4.10
CA PRO A 45 4.38 21.80 -4.44
C PRO A 45 5.87 21.75 -4.83
N VAL A 46 6.39 20.54 -5.11
CA VAL A 46 7.75 20.41 -5.67
C VAL A 46 7.74 20.95 -7.10
N VAL A 47 8.30 22.15 -7.28
CA VAL A 47 8.38 22.85 -8.56
C VAL A 47 9.76 22.71 -9.19
N ARG A 48 9.81 22.71 -10.52
CA ARG A 48 11.07 22.87 -11.25
C ARG A 48 11.56 24.33 -11.11
N SER A 49 12.83 24.50 -10.79
CA SER A 49 13.46 25.82 -10.54
C SER A 49 13.31 26.83 -11.68
N ASN A 50 13.22 26.35 -12.93
CA ASN A 50 12.92 27.19 -14.08
C ASN A 50 11.43 27.57 -14.14
N ARG A 51 11.12 28.85 -13.93
CA ARG A 51 9.79 29.42 -14.25
C ARG A 51 9.42 29.15 -15.71
N SER A 52 8.22 28.61 -15.93
CA SER A 52 7.62 28.48 -17.27
C SER A 52 7.02 29.81 -17.72
N GLY A 53 7.90 30.79 -17.98
CA GLY A 53 7.53 32.12 -18.47
C GLY A 53 6.68 32.94 -17.49
N LYS A 54 5.71 33.70 -18.04
CA LYS A 54 4.80 34.56 -17.26
C LYS A 54 3.66 33.78 -16.56
N SER A 55 3.51 32.48 -16.83
CA SER A 55 2.30 31.71 -16.50
C SER A 55 2.39 30.89 -15.21
N GLY A 56 3.50 30.98 -14.47
CA GLY A 56 3.71 30.28 -13.19
C GLY A 56 4.90 29.31 -13.22
N PHE A 57 4.94 28.42 -12.24
CA PHE A 57 5.93 27.36 -12.11
C PHE A 57 5.36 26.01 -12.56
N LYS A 58 6.17 25.18 -13.20
CA LYS A 58 5.81 23.78 -13.46
C LYS A 58 6.02 22.96 -12.19
N ALA A 59 4.95 22.36 -11.67
CA ALA A 59 5.06 21.33 -10.64
C ALA A 59 5.64 20.04 -11.25
N ASP A 60 6.74 19.56 -10.69
CA ASP A 60 7.32 18.25 -11.01
C ASP A 60 6.72 17.14 -10.10
N LEU A 61 6.23 17.48 -8.89
CA LEU A 61 5.45 16.56 -8.05
C LEU A 61 4.48 17.31 -7.10
N VAL A 62 3.23 16.85 -7.03
CA VAL A 62 2.19 17.34 -6.10
C VAL A 62 1.63 16.14 -5.33
N ASP A 63 1.48 16.24 -4.00
CA ASP A 63 0.76 15.23 -3.21
C ASP A 63 -0.72 15.57 -3.10
N PRO A 64 -1.62 14.58 -3.05
CA PRO A 64 -3.00 14.79 -2.62
C PRO A 64 -3.18 15.48 -1.26
N THR A 65 -2.21 15.47 -0.33
CA THR A 65 -2.27 16.31 0.90
C THR A 65 -2.06 17.79 0.65
N ASP A 66 -1.30 18.15 -0.39
CA ASP A 66 -1.05 19.54 -0.75
C ASP A 66 -2.30 20.15 -1.40
N MET A 67 -3.18 19.30 -1.94
CA MET A 67 -4.45 19.67 -2.56
C MET A 67 -5.52 19.95 -1.50
N ARG A 68 -6.16 21.12 -1.59
CA ARG A 68 -7.39 21.39 -0.85
C ARG A 68 -8.56 20.56 -1.41
N PRO A 69 -9.60 20.26 -0.60
CA PRO A 69 -10.76 19.49 -1.06
C PRO A 69 -11.60 20.20 -2.13
N GLU A 70 -11.49 21.53 -2.29
CA GLU A 70 -12.22 22.28 -3.32
C GLU A 70 -11.65 22.03 -4.73
N LEU A 71 -12.29 21.16 -5.50
CA LEU A 71 -11.94 20.90 -6.91
C LEU A 71 -12.77 21.78 -7.86
N PHE A 72 -12.14 22.78 -8.48
CA PHE A 72 -12.80 23.63 -9.49
C PHE A 72 -12.67 23.04 -10.89
N ARG A 73 -13.78 23.03 -11.63
CA ARG A 73 -13.89 22.43 -12.97
C ARG A 73 -14.84 23.21 -13.87
N PHE A 74 -14.62 23.14 -15.18
CA PHE A 74 -15.49 23.74 -16.19
C PHE A 74 -16.61 22.78 -16.69
N ALA A 75 -16.62 21.52 -16.25
CA ALA A 75 -17.59 20.50 -16.69
C ALA A 75 -18.62 20.15 -15.59
N THR A 76 -19.86 19.88 -16.01
CA THR A 76 -20.98 19.47 -15.16
C THR A 76 -21.13 17.93 -15.11
N GLY A 77 -21.72 17.39 -14.03
CA GLY A 77 -21.99 15.96 -13.84
C GLY A 77 -20.91 15.21 -13.04
N GLU A 78 -21.31 14.29 -12.17
CA GLU A 78 -20.37 13.40 -11.46
C GLU A 78 -19.60 12.53 -12.48
N PHE A 79 -18.31 12.28 -12.26
CA PHE A 79 -17.40 11.55 -13.18
C PHE A 79 -17.19 12.13 -14.60
N ALA A 80 -17.82 13.25 -14.99
CA ALA A 80 -17.60 13.87 -16.30
C ALA A 80 -16.12 14.22 -16.60
N ALA A 81 -15.31 14.48 -15.57
CA ALA A 81 -13.86 14.68 -15.71
C ALA A 81 -13.15 13.41 -16.20
N TRP A 82 -13.51 12.23 -15.66
CA TRP A 82 -12.98 10.93 -16.10
C TRP A 82 -13.38 10.64 -17.54
N GLN A 83 -14.66 10.83 -17.90
CA GLN A 83 -15.15 10.63 -19.27
C GLN A 83 -14.43 11.53 -20.29
N ASN A 84 -14.22 12.81 -19.96
CA ASN A 84 -13.49 13.75 -20.81
C ASN A 84 -11.99 13.40 -20.93
N PHE A 85 -11.35 12.93 -19.84
CA PHE A 85 -9.98 12.44 -19.87
C PHE A 85 -9.85 11.19 -20.76
N ALA A 86 -10.70 10.20 -20.54
CA ALA A 86 -10.72 8.96 -21.31
C ALA A 86 -10.92 9.19 -22.80
N LYS A 87 -11.87 10.06 -23.17
CA LYS A 87 -12.12 10.46 -24.56
C LYS A 87 -10.89 11.11 -25.22
N LYS A 88 -10.16 11.96 -24.49
CA LYS A 88 -8.95 12.64 -24.99
C LYS A 88 -7.74 11.70 -25.06
N MET A 89 -7.66 10.72 -24.16
CA MET A 89 -6.61 9.69 -24.13
C MET A 89 -6.88 8.49 -25.04
N VAL A 90 -8.03 8.45 -25.73
CA VAL A 90 -8.46 7.36 -26.63
C VAL A 90 -8.43 5.99 -25.92
N ILE A 91 -8.94 5.96 -24.68
CA ILE A 91 -9.02 4.74 -23.87
C ILE A 91 -10.17 3.86 -24.37
N ASP A 92 -9.96 2.54 -24.41
CA ASP A 92 -10.99 1.58 -24.81
C ASP A 92 -12.27 1.70 -23.96
N ALA A 93 -13.43 1.60 -24.61
CA ALA A 93 -14.73 1.84 -23.98
C ALA A 93 -15.04 0.85 -22.84
N SER A 94 -14.56 -0.40 -22.92
CA SER A 94 -14.76 -1.39 -21.85
C SER A 94 -13.92 -1.07 -20.62
N LEU A 95 -12.67 -0.65 -20.81
CA LEU A 95 -11.79 -0.17 -19.73
C LEU A 95 -12.30 1.14 -19.11
N VAL A 96 -12.87 2.04 -19.92
CA VAL A 96 -13.53 3.25 -19.42
C VAL A 96 -14.71 2.92 -18.52
N ALA A 97 -15.56 1.96 -18.91
CA ALA A 97 -16.67 1.50 -18.09
C ALA A 97 -16.18 0.83 -16.79
N GLN A 98 -15.15 -0.03 -16.88
CA GLN A 98 -14.57 -0.72 -15.73
C GLN A 98 -13.98 0.26 -14.70
N ILE A 99 -13.14 1.21 -15.13
CA ILE A 99 -12.55 2.22 -14.24
C ILE A 99 -13.63 3.17 -13.70
N SER A 100 -14.67 3.48 -14.48
CA SER A 100 -15.82 4.24 -13.97
C SER A 100 -16.49 3.52 -12.80
N GLN A 101 -16.67 2.20 -12.88
CA GLN A 101 -17.24 1.38 -11.81
C GLN A 101 -16.33 1.30 -10.58
N GLU A 102 -15.01 1.17 -10.77
CA GLU A 102 -14.02 1.22 -9.67
C GLU A 102 -14.07 2.59 -8.95
N LEU A 103 -14.06 3.69 -9.70
CA LEU A 103 -14.16 5.05 -9.15
C LEU A 103 -15.51 5.32 -8.46
N HIS A 104 -16.61 4.81 -8.99
CA HIS A 104 -17.93 4.96 -8.38
C HIS A 104 -18.02 4.20 -7.05
N SER A 105 -17.58 2.94 -7.02
CA SER A 105 -17.52 2.13 -5.79
C SER A 105 -16.61 2.77 -4.72
N SER A 106 -15.47 3.33 -5.13
CA SER A 106 -14.59 4.14 -4.27
C SER A 106 -15.33 5.33 -3.67
N TYR A 107 -16.06 6.09 -4.50
CA TYR A 107 -16.79 7.29 -4.08
C TYR A 107 -17.93 6.97 -3.09
N GLU A 108 -18.75 5.95 -3.38
CA GLU A 108 -19.82 5.51 -2.47
C GLU A 108 -19.27 5.09 -1.10
N TRP A 109 -18.17 4.33 -1.09
CA TRP A 109 -17.52 3.92 0.15
C TRP A 109 -16.98 5.10 0.95
N GLN A 110 -16.32 6.06 0.28
CA GLN A 110 -15.83 7.27 0.92
C GLN A 110 -16.97 8.11 1.50
N GLN A 111 -18.06 8.31 0.75
CA GLN A 111 -19.24 9.03 1.23
C GLN A 111 -19.83 8.35 2.49
N LEU A 112 -20.00 7.03 2.48
CA LEU A 112 -20.46 6.28 3.65
C LEU A 112 -19.53 6.46 4.86
N THR A 113 -18.21 6.38 4.63
CA THR A 113 -17.21 6.42 5.70
C THR A 113 -17.05 7.83 6.28
N PHE A 114 -17.04 8.88 5.45
CA PHE A 114 -16.96 10.27 5.91
C PHE A 114 -18.28 10.79 6.51
N ALA A 115 -19.43 10.28 6.08
CA ALA A 115 -20.71 10.55 6.75
C ALA A 115 -20.84 9.84 8.11
N ARG A 116 -20.08 8.75 8.33
CA ARG A 116 -20.13 7.95 9.57
C ARG A 116 -18.73 7.54 10.04
N PRO A 117 -17.83 8.50 10.35
CA PRO A 117 -16.42 8.20 10.60
C PRO A 117 -16.25 7.26 11.78
N PHE A 118 -15.31 6.33 11.66
CA PHE A 118 -14.94 5.40 12.72
C PHE A 118 -14.37 6.15 13.93
N LEU A 119 -14.43 5.51 15.10
CA LEU A 119 -13.65 5.94 16.26
C LEU A 119 -12.20 5.51 16.07
N CYS A 120 -11.26 6.43 16.26
CA CYS A 120 -9.84 6.15 16.45
C CYS A 120 -9.71 5.21 17.64
N PRO A 121 -9.15 4.00 17.46
CA PRO A 121 -8.91 3.08 18.57
C PRO A 121 -7.94 3.68 19.59
N ARG A 122 -8.02 3.22 20.84
CA ARG A 122 -6.97 3.53 21.81
C ARG A 122 -5.67 2.84 21.39
N LEU A 123 -4.50 3.40 21.71
CA LEU A 123 -3.20 2.81 21.35
C LEU A 123 -3.09 1.32 21.72
N LEU A 124 -3.64 0.92 22.86
CA LEU A 124 -3.65 -0.46 23.37
C LEU A 124 -4.87 -1.30 22.93
N ALA A 125 -5.67 -0.83 21.97
CA ALA A 125 -6.73 -1.64 21.36
C ALA A 125 -6.13 -2.77 20.50
N PRO A 126 -6.78 -3.94 20.38
CA PRO A 126 -6.28 -5.05 19.56
C PRO A 126 -5.91 -4.62 18.14
N SER A 127 -4.85 -5.21 17.55
CA SER A 127 -4.36 -4.81 16.22
C SER A 127 -5.44 -4.85 15.14
N ILE A 128 -6.34 -5.84 15.18
CA ILE A 128 -7.49 -5.93 14.27
C ILE A 128 -8.47 -4.74 14.38
N GLY A 129 -8.56 -4.10 15.54
CA GLY A 129 -9.33 -2.87 15.72
C GLY A 129 -8.71 -1.68 14.99
N TRP A 130 -7.38 -1.64 14.86
CA TRP A 130 -6.66 -0.66 14.05
C TRP A 130 -6.87 -0.92 12.55
N GLU A 131 -6.72 -2.17 12.09
CA GLU A 131 -7.02 -2.59 10.71
C GLU A 131 -8.44 -2.17 10.26
N GLN A 132 -9.45 -2.39 11.11
CA GLN A 132 -10.85 -2.10 10.82
C GLN A 132 -11.24 -0.63 11.07
N SER A 133 -10.27 0.23 11.37
CA SER A 133 -10.45 1.68 11.56
C SER A 133 -9.80 2.53 10.47
N LEU A 134 -9.11 1.91 9.50
CA LEU A 134 -8.52 2.61 8.37
C LEU A 134 -9.61 3.19 7.44
N VAL A 135 -9.47 4.44 7.04
CA VAL A 135 -10.41 5.22 6.22
C VAL A 135 -9.79 5.58 4.88
N CYS A 136 -8.51 5.98 4.85
CA CYS A 136 -7.89 6.58 3.67
C CYS A 136 -7.41 5.58 2.61
N GLY A 137 -7.09 4.34 2.99
CA GLY A 137 -6.68 3.30 2.04
C GLY A 137 -5.25 3.44 1.51
N HIS A 138 -5.02 3.03 0.25
CA HIS A 138 -3.70 3.11 -0.37
C HIS A 138 -3.41 4.54 -0.88
N PRO A 139 -2.29 5.19 -0.50
CA PRO A 139 -2.10 6.63 -0.72
C PRO A 139 -1.93 7.07 -2.18
N THR A 140 -1.56 6.14 -3.07
CA THR A 140 -1.25 6.41 -4.50
C THR A 140 -2.22 5.76 -5.49
N HIS A 141 -3.32 5.16 -5.01
CA HIS A 141 -4.48 4.80 -5.83
C HIS A 141 -5.67 5.69 -5.46
N PRO A 142 -6.68 5.86 -6.33
CA PRO A 142 -8.00 6.31 -5.90
C PRO A 142 -8.45 5.46 -4.70
N PRO A 143 -9.08 6.01 -3.63
CA PRO A 143 -9.29 5.29 -2.36
C PRO A 143 -10.26 4.10 -2.41
N LEU A 144 -9.79 3.00 -3.01
CA LEU A 144 -10.47 1.73 -3.19
C LEU A 144 -10.41 0.91 -1.88
N VAL A 145 -11.05 1.43 -0.84
CA VAL A 145 -11.22 0.75 0.45
C VAL A 145 -12.53 -0.04 0.41
N TRP A 146 -12.44 -1.31 0.80
CA TRP A 146 -13.59 -2.08 1.26
C TRP A 146 -13.25 -2.53 2.69
N THR A 147 -14.16 -2.36 3.65
CA THR A 147 -14.07 -3.12 4.91
C THR A 147 -15.29 -4.01 5.07
N LEU A 148 -15.09 -5.31 4.80
CA LEU A 148 -16.06 -6.34 5.12
C LEU A 148 -16.07 -6.57 6.64
N ARG A 149 -17.09 -6.03 7.31
CA ARG A 149 -17.38 -6.30 8.73
C ARG A 149 -18.38 -7.45 8.84
N TYR A 150 -17.88 -8.68 8.94
CA TYR A 150 -18.73 -9.85 9.15
C TYR A 150 -19.18 -9.94 10.61
N THR A 151 -20.47 -10.18 10.86
CA THR A 151 -21.05 -10.37 12.20
C THR A 151 -21.82 -11.70 12.30
N GLY A 152 -21.18 -12.79 11.86
CA GLY A 152 -21.70 -14.14 11.99
C GLY A 152 -22.01 -14.51 13.45
N LYS A 153 -23.25 -14.97 13.71
CA LYS A 153 -23.65 -15.42 15.05
C LYS A 153 -23.08 -16.80 15.34
N ASN A 154 -22.31 -16.90 16.42
CA ASN A 154 -21.56 -18.08 16.80
C ASN A 154 -22.48 -19.30 17.04
N ARG A 155 -22.26 -20.42 16.32
CA ARG A 155 -23.01 -21.69 16.42
C ARG A 155 -22.09 -22.93 16.55
N ASN A 156 -20.93 -22.75 17.18
CA ASN A 156 -19.88 -23.79 17.27
C ASN A 156 -20.07 -24.82 18.40
N ARG A 157 -21.04 -25.74 18.25
CA ARG A 157 -21.04 -27.04 18.97
C ARG A 157 -21.03 -28.29 18.07
N THR A 158 -21.35 -28.14 16.78
CA THR A 158 -21.56 -29.29 15.87
C THR A 158 -20.27 -29.81 15.22
N ILE A 159 -19.30 -28.94 14.95
CA ILE A 159 -18.14 -29.24 14.07
C ILE A 159 -17.27 -30.40 14.61
N ARG A 160 -17.00 -30.45 15.92
CA ARG A 160 -16.13 -31.48 16.52
C ARG A 160 -16.60 -32.93 16.27
N ARG A 161 -17.90 -33.14 16.06
CA ARG A 161 -18.50 -34.47 15.83
C ARG A 161 -18.52 -34.89 14.35
N ARG A 162 -18.19 -33.98 13.42
CA ARG A 162 -18.19 -34.22 11.96
C ARG A 162 -16.79 -34.16 11.33
N ARG A 163 -15.72 -34.18 12.13
CA ARG A 163 -14.36 -34.11 11.60
C ARG A 163 -14.07 -35.27 10.63
N GLU A 164 -14.41 -36.49 11.04
CA GLU A 164 -14.21 -37.73 10.27
C GLU A 164 -15.14 -37.83 9.04
N GLU A 165 -16.24 -37.06 9.01
CA GLU A 165 -17.17 -36.98 7.87
C GLU A 165 -16.53 -36.25 6.67
N TYR A 166 -15.73 -35.20 6.93
CA TYR A 166 -15.17 -34.32 5.88
C TYR A 166 -13.64 -34.36 5.74
N LEU A 167 -12.91 -34.90 6.72
CA LEU A 167 -11.46 -35.09 6.66
C LEU A 167 -11.15 -36.58 6.73
N ASN A 168 -10.79 -37.15 5.59
CA ASN A 168 -10.46 -38.56 5.41
C ASN A 168 -9.37 -38.71 4.33
N GLU A 169 -8.95 -39.93 4.01
CA GLU A 169 -7.86 -40.18 3.05
C GLU A 169 -8.13 -39.68 1.62
N THR A 170 -9.38 -39.44 1.25
CA THR A 170 -9.79 -38.97 -0.08
C THR A 170 -10.31 -37.54 -0.11
N HIS A 171 -10.49 -36.88 1.05
CA HIS A 171 -11.08 -35.54 1.16
C HIS A 171 -10.25 -34.61 2.05
N CYS A 172 -9.88 -33.46 1.48
CA CYS A 172 -9.25 -32.34 2.18
C CYS A 172 -10.23 -31.17 2.31
N VAL A 173 -10.20 -30.46 3.44
CA VAL A 173 -11.01 -29.25 3.65
C VAL A 173 -10.14 -28.01 3.54
N ILE A 174 -10.39 -27.20 2.51
CA ILE A 174 -9.72 -25.91 2.29
C ILE A 174 -10.67 -24.78 2.71
N PRO A 175 -10.26 -23.84 3.57
CA PRO A 175 -11.08 -22.69 3.92
C PRO A 175 -11.23 -21.76 2.73
N VAL A 176 -12.46 -21.27 2.49
CA VAL A 176 -12.83 -20.40 1.37
C VAL A 176 -13.63 -19.21 1.90
N HIS A 177 -13.39 -18.02 1.33
CA HIS A 177 -14.16 -16.83 1.64
C HIS A 177 -15.59 -16.98 1.08
N GLU A 178 -16.64 -16.55 1.79
CA GLU A 178 -18.04 -16.76 1.34
C GLU A 178 -18.30 -16.25 -0.09
N LEU A 179 -17.84 -15.03 -0.41
CA LEU A 179 -17.90 -14.42 -1.75
C LEU A 179 -17.12 -15.19 -2.85
N GLN A 180 -16.26 -16.14 -2.49
CA GLN A 180 -15.49 -16.96 -3.42
C GLN A 180 -16.16 -18.31 -3.72
N THR A 181 -17.13 -18.76 -2.92
CA THR A 181 -17.81 -20.06 -3.06
C THR A 181 -18.44 -20.27 -4.45
N VAL A 182 -19.21 -19.28 -4.93
CA VAL A 182 -19.84 -19.30 -6.26
C VAL A 182 -18.79 -19.44 -7.37
N LYS A 183 -17.64 -18.77 -7.23
CA LYS A 183 -16.58 -18.84 -8.23
C LYS A 183 -15.80 -20.16 -8.19
N VAL A 184 -15.70 -20.80 -7.03
CA VAL A 184 -15.16 -22.16 -6.89
C VAL A 184 -16.08 -23.17 -7.58
N GLN A 185 -17.39 -23.14 -7.30
CA GLN A 185 -18.36 -24.05 -7.95
C GLN A 185 -18.46 -23.88 -9.48
N GLN A 186 -18.11 -22.71 -10.01
CA GLN A 186 -18.04 -22.44 -11.45
C GLN A 186 -16.74 -22.92 -12.12
N LEU A 187 -15.70 -23.23 -11.35
CA LEU A 187 -14.36 -23.56 -11.87
C LEU A 187 -13.93 -25.00 -11.59
N PHE A 188 -14.52 -25.65 -10.57
CA PHE A 188 -14.10 -26.98 -10.10
C PHE A 188 -15.34 -27.87 -9.89
N GLU A 189 -15.50 -28.88 -10.74
CA GLU A 189 -16.70 -29.75 -10.78
C GLU A 189 -16.71 -30.80 -9.67
N ASP A 190 -15.54 -31.17 -9.15
CA ASP A 190 -15.30 -32.14 -8.09
C ASP A 190 -15.34 -31.54 -6.67
N VAL A 191 -15.47 -30.21 -6.56
CA VAL A 191 -15.40 -29.49 -5.28
C VAL A 191 -16.80 -29.28 -4.69
N SER A 192 -17.08 -30.00 -3.61
CA SER A 192 -18.29 -29.78 -2.80
C SER A 192 -18.11 -28.64 -1.80
N VAL A 193 -18.98 -27.62 -1.87
CA VAL A 193 -19.06 -26.57 -0.83
C VAL A 193 -19.81 -27.15 0.37
N LEU A 194 -19.19 -27.10 1.55
CA LEU A 194 -19.79 -27.59 2.79
C LEU A 194 -21.03 -26.77 3.18
N PRO A 195 -22.03 -27.37 3.88
CA PRO A 195 -23.25 -26.67 4.25
C PRO A 195 -22.99 -25.42 5.11
N GLU A 196 -23.74 -24.34 4.91
CA GLU A 196 -23.59 -23.04 5.61
C GLU A 196 -23.48 -23.14 7.14
N SER A 197 -24.02 -24.20 7.75
CA SER A 197 -23.83 -24.52 9.17
C SER A 197 -22.38 -24.72 9.61
N ILE A 198 -21.45 -24.90 8.66
CA ILE A 198 -20.01 -25.08 8.85
C ILE A 198 -19.31 -23.79 8.35
N ASN A 199 -19.52 -22.70 9.10
CA ASN A 199 -18.82 -21.43 8.90
C ASN A 199 -18.09 -21.02 10.19
N LEU A 200 -17.09 -20.16 10.06
CA LEU A 200 -16.40 -19.53 11.17
C LEU A 200 -16.50 -18.00 11.03
N PRO A 201 -16.93 -17.26 12.06
CA PRO A 201 -16.86 -15.81 12.03
C PRO A 201 -15.40 -15.37 12.05
N ALA A 202 -15.01 -14.53 11.08
CA ALA A 202 -13.64 -14.03 10.96
C ALA A 202 -13.64 -12.51 10.72
N LEU A 203 -12.55 -11.86 11.12
CA LEU A 203 -12.35 -10.42 11.03
C LEU A 203 -11.33 -10.12 9.93
N ALA A 204 -11.75 -9.44 8.87
CA ALA A 204 -10.86 -9.02 7.80
C ALA A 204 -9.83 -7.97 8.26
N GLN A 205 -8.58 -8.14 7.85
CA GLN A 205 -7.49 -7.16 7.89
C GLN A 205 -7.63 -6.18 6.70
N SER A 206 -6.74 -5.17 6.59
CA SER A 206 -6.79 -4.16 5.53
C SER A 206 -6.70 -4.71 4.09
N SER A 207 -6.19 -5.93 3.91
CA SER A 207 -6.12 -6.62 2.62
C SER A 207 -7.46 -7.24 2.18
N ILE A 208 -8.47 -7.22 3.07
CA ILE A 208 -9.81 -7.84 2.95
C ILE A 208 -9.78 -9.36 2.93
N HIS A 209 -8.93 -9.96 2.09
CA HIS A 209 -8.82 -11.40 1.90
C HIS A 209 -7.93 -12.10 2.93
N THR A 210 -7.29 -11.36 3.84
CA THR A 210 -6.63 -11.93 5.02
C THR A 210 -7.51 -11.73 6.24
N VAL A 211 -7.89 -12.82 6.91
CA VAL A 211 -8.85 -12.82 8.02
C VAL A 211 -8.26 -13.44 9.28
N VAL A 212 -8.59 -12.88 10.45
CA VAL A 212 -8.26 -13.43 11.77
C VAL A 212 -9.51 -14.08 12.36
N ILE A 213 -9.39 -15.29 12.88
CA ILE A 213 -10.49 -15.97 13.57
C ILE A 213 -10.41 -15.61 15.07
N PRO A 214 -11.41 -14.97 15.68
CA PRO A 214 -11.33 -14.53 17.08
C PRO A 214 -11.08 -15.65 18.09
N ASP A 215 -11.54 -16.87 17.78
CA ASP A 215 -11.38 -18.07 18.61
C ASP A 215 -9.96 -18.70 18.50
N VAL A 216 -9.15 -18.28 17.52
CA VAL A 216 -7.74 -18.73 17.32
C VAL A 216 -6.90 -17.54 16.79
N PRO A 217 -6.70 -16.50 17.63
CA PRO A 217 -6.07 -15.24 17.23
C PRO A 217 -4.56 -15.35 16.99
N GLU A 218 -3.95 -16.50 17.26
CA GLU A 218 -2.55 -16.81 16.92
C GLU A 218 -2.31 -16.96 15.42
N PHE A 219 -3.37 -17.07 14.62
CA PHE A 219 -3.28 -17.33 13.19
C PHE A 219 -4.17 -16.39 12.37
N SER A 220 -3.79 -16.17 11.12
CA SER A 220 -4.67 -15.64 10.09
C SER A 220 -4.69 -16.54 8.85
N LEU A 221 -5.79 -16.43 8.10
CA LEU A 221 -5.98 -17.10 6.83
C LEU A 221 -5.96 -16.06 5.71
N LYS A 222 -5.03 -16.19 4.76
CA LYS A 222 -5.05 -15.45 3.49
C LYS A 222 -5.76 -16.32 2.46
N LEU A 223 -6.93 -15.88 2.02
CA LEU A 223 -7.88 -16.62 1.19
C LEU A 223 -7.92 -16.04 -0.22
N ALA A 224 -8.18 -16.88 -1.23
CA ALA A 224 -8.57 -16.39 -2.55
C ALA A 224 -9.94 -15.70 -2.49
N ILE A 225 -10.07 -14.56 -3.17
CA ILE A 225 -11.36 -13.91 -3.43
C ILE A 225 -11.36 -13.23 -4.81
N ALA A 226 -12.37 -13.51 -5.63
CA ALA A 226 -12.54 -12.98 -6.99
C ALA A 226 -13.10 -11.54 -7.00
N VAL A 227 -12.59 -10.68 -6.11
CA VAL A 227 -12.94 -9.26 -6.02
C VAL A 227 -11.74 -8.43 -6.51
N LYS A 228 -11.99 -7.47 -7.41
CA LYS A 228 -10.99 -6.52 -7.92
C LYS A 228 -10.89 -5.33 -6.96
N ILE A 229 -9.73 -5.15 -6.33
CA ILE A 229 -9.41 -4.02 -5.43
C ILE A 229 -8.09 -3.43 -5.90
N SER A 230 -8.00 -2.11 -6.02
CA SER A 230 -6.78 -1.43 -6.51
C SER A 230 -6.37 -1.95 -7.91
N SER A 231 -7.37 -2.15 -8.78
CA SER A 231 -7.25 -2.77 -10.10
C SER A 231 -6.66 -4.19 -10.15
N ALA A 232 -6.55 -4.89 -9.00
CA ALA A 232 -6.02 -6.26 -8.90
C ALA A 232 -7.06 -7.22 -8.29
N ILE A 233 -7.20 -8.42 -8.86
CA ILE A 233 -8.07 -9.47 -8.29
C ILE A 233 -7.36 -10.08 -7.07
N ARG A 234 -8.04 -10.19 -5.93
CA ARG A 234 -7.47 -10.70 -4.67
C ARG A 234 -7.44 -12.24 -4.58
N THR A 235 -7.07 -12.89 -5.67
CA THR A 235 -6.68 -14.31 -5.70
C THR A 235 -5.32 -14.53 -5.02
N VAL A 236 -4.97 -15.78 -4.74
CA VAL A 236 -3.67 -16.15 -4.16
C VAL A 236 -2.98 -17.10 -5.12
N SER A 237 -1.81 -16.73 -5.65
CA SER A 237 -1.17 -17.55 -6.69
C SER A 237 -0.57 -18.84 -6.13
N HIS A 238 -0.59 -19.93 -6.90
CA HIS A 238 0.13 -21.16 -6.55
C HIS A 238 1.60 -20.86 -6.21
N PHE A 239 2.29 -20.01 -6.99
CA PHE A 239 3.66 -19.61 -6.70
C PHE A 239 3.78 -19.01 -5.29
N THR A 240 2.93 -18.04 -4.92
CA THR A 240 2.91 -17.44 -3.58
C THR A 240 2.69 -18.49 -2.50
N ALA A 241 1.69 -19.36 -2.68
CA ALA A 241 1.34 -20.39 -1.70
C ALA A 241 2.43 -21.44 -1.50
N THR A 242 3.08 -21.90 -2.58
CA THR A 242 4.18 -22.87 -2.51
C THR A 242 5.49 -22.23 -2.02
N PHE A 243 5.74 -20.97 -2.35
CA PHE A 243 6.96 -20.24 -1.98
C PHE A 243 6.94 -19.76 -0.53
N GLY A 244 5.81 -19.21 -0.06
CA GLY A 244 5.68 -18.54 1.25
C GLY A 244 6.13 -19.40 2.44
N PRO A 245 5.64 -20.64 2.61
CA PRO A 245 6.04 -21.53 3.69
C PRO A 245 7.52 -21.95 3.62
N ARG A 246 8.03 -22.25 2.42
CA ARG A 246 9.44 -22.57 2.21
C ARG A 246 10.34 -21.38 2.56
N PHE A 247 10.00 -20.18 2.09
CA PHE A 247 10.75 -18.97 2.41
C PHE A 247 10.71 -18.68 3.93
N SER A 248 9.56 -18.87 4.56
CA SER A 248 9.35 -18.68 6.01
C SER A 248 10.20 -19.64 6.85
N HIS A 249 10.28 -20.91 6.47
CA HIS A 249 11.09 -21.91 7.18
C HIS A 249 12.58 -21.82 6.85
N ASP A 250 12.93 -21.81 5.56
CA ASP A 250 14.31 -22.04 5.11
C ASP A 250 15.14 -20.76 5.00
N ILE A 251 14.50 -19.61 4.75
CA ILE A 251 15.21 -18.35 4.44
C ILE A 251 15.06 -17.33 5.57
N VAL A 252 13.85 -17.04 6.05
CA VAL A 252 13.61 -16.00 7.06
C VAL A 252 14.55 -16.11 8.28
N PRO A 253 14.81 -17.29 8.87
CA PRO A 253 15.73 -17.40 10.01
C PRO A 253 17.18 -16.99 9.70
N LYS A 254 17.62 -17.17 8.45
CA LYS A 254 19.00 -16.91 7.98
C LYS A 254 19.23 -15.45 7.54
N LEU A 255 18.17 -14.65 7.40
CA LEU A 255 18.30 -13.24 7.03
C LEU A 255 19.00 -12.43 8.13
N THR A 256 19.87 -11.52 7.70
CA THR A 256 20.56 -10.56 8.55
C THR A 256 19.54 -9.57 9.11
N MET A 257 19.02 -9.84 10.32
CA MET A 257 17.99 -9.05 10.99
C MET A 257 18.26 -9.00 12.50
N ASP A 258 18.27 -7.81 13.09
CA ASP A 258 18.24 -7.69 14.56
C ASP A 258 16.82 -8.01 15.06
N ARG A 259 16.62 -9.23 15.55
CA ARG A 259 15.30 -9.73 16.02
C ARG A 259 14.70 -8.92 17.18
N ARG A 260 15.51 -8.12 17.89
CA ARG A 260 15.01 -7.19 18.92
C ARG A 260 14.17 -6.08 18.28
N ILE A 261 14.54 -5.65 17.08
CA ILE A 261 13.90 -4.58 16.31
C ILE A 261 12.97 -5.15 15.24
N ALA A 262 13.38 -6.17 14.49
CA ALA A 262 12.77 -6.61 13.25
C ALA A 262 12.32 -8.08 13.29
N ASN A 263 11.03 -8.31 13.15
CA ASN A 263 10.42 -9.65 13.09
C ASN A 263 9.66 -9.83 11.77
N ALA A 264 9.34 -11.07 11.41
CA ALA A 264 8.51 -11.38 10.25
C ALA A 264 7.43 -12.39 10.65
N MET A 265 6.20 -12.16 10.19
CA MET A 265 5.08 -13.10 10.31
C MET A 265 5.26 -14.19 9.24
N CYS A 266 5.44 -15.42 9.70
CA CYS A 266 5.75 -16.56 8.86
C CYS A 266 4.46 -17.19 8.32
N GLU A 267 4.49 -17.59 7.05
CA GLU A 267 3.44 -18.39 6.44
C GLU A 267 3.74 -19.85 6.82
N ALA A 268 2.89 -20.47 7.63
CA ALA A 268 3.19 -21.76 8.26
C ALA A 268 2.91 -22.93 7.31
N VAL A 269 1.75 -22.90 6.66
CA VAL A 269 1.30 -23.88 5.67
C VAL A 269 0.39 -23.22 4.63
N SER A 270 0.23 -23.88 3.49
CA SER A 270 -0.72 -23.49 2.44
C SER A 270 -1.50 -24.69 1.94
N ALA A 271 -2.68 -24.44 1.39
CA ALA A 271 -3.45 -25.40 0.61
C ALA A 271 -3.72 -24.77 -0.77
N VAL A 272 -3.37 -25.50 -1.82
CA VAL A 272 -3.62 -25.13 -3.22
C VAL A 272 -4.39 -26.28 -3.86
N TYR A 273 -5.46 -25.96 -4.59
CA TYR A 273 -6.12 -26.96 -5.42
C TYR A 273 -5.19 -27.39 -6.56
N ASP A 274 -4.99 -28.71 -6.71
CA ASP A 274 -4.06 -29.27 -7.69
C ASP A 274 -4.69 -29.31 -9.08
N THR A 275 -4.07 -28.60 -10.03
CA THR A 275 -4.57 -28.48 -11.40
C THR A 275 -3.47 -27.95 -12.32
N GLU A 276 -3.49 -28.40 -13.58
CA GLU A 276 -2.64 -27.85 -14.64
C GLU A 276 -3.04 -26.41 -15.03
N ASP A 277 -4.30 -26.00 -14.78
CA ASP A 277 -4.72 -24.61 -15.00
C ASP A 277 -4.25 -23.71 -13.86
N GLU A 278 -3.05 -23.18 -14.04
CA GLU A 278 -2.48 -22.14 -13.21
C GLU A 278 -3.45 -20.99 -12.91
N HIS A 279 -4.30 -20.57 -13.84
CA HIS A 279 -5.25 -19.47 -13.64
C HIS A 279 -6.42 -19.88 -12.75
N ALA A 280 -6.98 -21.09 -12.93
CA ALA A 280 -7.98 -21.65 -12.03
C ALA A 280 -7.41 -21.80 -10.60
N SER A 281 -6.23 -22.39 -10.42
CA SER A 281 -5.63 -22.67 -9.09
C SER A 281 -5.68 -21.47 -8.12
N LYS A 282 -5.50 -20.24 -8.64
CA LYS A 282 -5.43 -19.00 -7.84
C LYS A 282 -6.77 -18.62 -7.20
N HIS A 283 -7.86 -19.20 -7.72
CA HIS A 283 -9.23 -19.06 -7.20
C HIS A 283 -9.56 -20.07 -6.08
N PHE A 284 -8.77 -21.12 -5.88
CA PHE A 284 -8.96 -22.08 -4.78
C PHE A 284 -7.63 -22.38 -4.08
N THR A 285 -7.13 -21.35 -3.40
CA THR A 285 -5.89 -21.37 -2.64
C THR A 285 -6.09 -20.63 -1.32
N ALA A 286 -5.49 -21.18 -0.25
CA ALA A 286 -5.46 -20.59 1.09
C ALA A 286 -4.06 -20.72 1.72
N ILE A 287 -3.67 -19.75 2.55
CA ILE A 287 -2.42 -19.75 3.31
C ILE A 287 -2.74 -19.50 4.79
N LEU A 288 -2.21 -20.32 5.68
CA LEU A 288 -2.21 -20.11 7.13
C LEU A 288 -0.92 -19.36 7.51
N ARG A 289 -1.07 -18.22 8.19
CA ARG A 289 0.05 -17.39 8.64
C ARG A 289 0.04 -17.28 10.16
N ASP A 290 1.20 -17.42 10.77
CA ASP A 290 1.40 -17.13 12.19
C ASP A 290 1.25 -15.62 12.43
N GLU A 291 0.30 -15.24 13.28
CA GLU A 291 0.22 -13.85 13.74
C GLU A 291 1.33 -13.58 14.77
N TYR A 292 1.90 -12.38 14.72
CA TYR A 292 2.95 -12.01 15.65
C TYR A 292 2.41 -11.92 17.08
N LYS A 293 3.01 -12.70 17.98
CA LYS A 293 2.66 -12.77 19.40
C LYS A 293 3.49 -11.72 20.17
N PRO A 294 2.89 -10.58 20.60
CA PRO A 294 3.64 -9.58 21.35
C PRO A 294 4.04 -10.13 22.72
N GLY A 295 5.20 -9.72 23.22
CA GLY A 295 5.56 -9.94 24.63
C GLY A 295 4.55 -9.28 25.59
N PRO A 296 4.56 -9.62 26.90
CA PRO A 296 3.59 -9.10 27.86
C PRO A 296 3.55 -7.58 27.92
N ASP A 297 4.72 -6.94 27.82
CA ASP A 297 4.91 -5.48 27.78
C ASP A 297 4.92 -4.90 26.35
N GLU A 298 4.56 -5.66 25.32
CA GLU A 298 4.51 -5.19 23.93
C GLU A 298 3.09 -5.07 23.39
N HIS A 299 2.88 -4.11 22.50
CA HIS A 299 1.64 -3.93 21.76
C HIS A 299 1.92 -3.73 20.27
N VAL A 300 1.02 -4.18 19.41
CA VAL A 300 1.16 -4.01 17.96
C VAL A 300 -0.04 -3.35 17.29
N ILE A 301 0.24 -2.50 16.30
CA ILE A 301 -0.71 -1.83 15.42
C ILE A 301 -0.15 -1.82 13.98
N VAL A 302 -1.00 -1.73 12.97
CA VAL A 302 -0.58 -1.62 11.57
C VAL A 302 0.07 -0.25 11.27
N CYS A 303 1.16 -0.20 10.50
CA CYS A 303 1.85 1.06 10.17
C CYS A 303 0.95 2.04 9.41
N ALA A 304 0.00 1.54 8.61
CA ALA A 304 -1.00 2.36 7.92
C ALA A 304 -1.76 3.29 8.88
N ALA A 305 -1.98 2.89 10.14
CA ALA A 305 -2.65 3.71 11.14
C ALA A 305 -1.89 5.02 11.49
N LEU A 306 -0.60 5.14 11.19
CA LEU A 306 0.13 6.41 11.33
C LEU A 306 -0.32 7.46 10.30
N LEU A 307 -0.91 7.03 9.18
CA LEU A 307 -1.21 7.87 8.02
C LEU A 307 -2.70 8.26 7.96
N GLU A 308 -3.50 7.71 8.87
CA GLU A 308 -4.94 7.93 8.98
C GLU A 308 -5.28 9.22 9.72
N VAL A 309 -6.29 9.92 9.20
CA VAL A 309 -6.84 11.18 9.73
C VAL A 309 -8.37 11.14 9.60
N GLY A 310 -9.07 11.99 10.35
CA GLY A 310 -10.52 12.14 10.21
C GLY A 310 -11.38 11.15 11.01
N HIS A 311 -10.82 10.49 12.01
CA HIS A 311 -11.63 9.74 12.99
C HIS A 311 -12.51 10.69 13.82
N ARG A 312 -13.67 10.20 14.24
CA ARG A 312 -14.72 11.01 14.91
C ARG A 312 -14.28 11.66 16.22
N ASN A 313 -13.30 11.05 16.91
CA ASN A 313 -12.78 11.45 18.22
C ASN A 313 -11.36 12.03 18.16
N THR A 314 -10.89 12.42 16.98
CA THR A 314 -9.63 13.16 16.77
C THR A 314 -9.92 14.51 16.10
N PRO A 315 -9.14 15.57 16.37
CA PRO A 315 -9.27 16.81 15.60
C PRO A 315 -9.01 16.56 14.10
N SER A 316 -9.64 17.35 13.23
CA SER A 316 -9.43 17.24 11.79
C SER A 316 -7.95 17.48 11.44
N GLY A 317 -7.43 16.71 10.47
CA GLY A 317 -6.02 16.76 10.06
C GLY A 317 -5.01 16.16 11.06
N VAL A 318 -5.41 15.82 12.29
CA VAL A 318 -4.48 15.21 13.27
C VAL A 318 -4.34 13.71 13.01
N PRO A 319 -3.10 13.18 12.89
CA PRO A 319 -2.89 11.75 12.66
C PRO A 319 -3.29 10.92 13.88
N ALA A 320 -3.90 9.75 13.64
CA ALA A 320 -4.39 8.87 14.69
C ALA A 320 -3.30 8.42 15.69
N VAL A 321 -2.04 8.35 15.24
CA VAL A 321 -0.87 8.03 16.06
C VAL A 321 0.32 8.92 15.67
N GLN A 322 0.75 9.78 16.60
CA GLN A 322 1.97 10.58 16.45
C GLN A 322 3.18 9.83 17.01
N HIS A 323 4.32 9.85 16.30
CA HIS A 323 5.56 9.22 16.75
C HIS A 323 6.79 10.10 16.49
N ARG A 324 7.86 9.92 17.28
CA ARG A 324 9.15 10.59 17.07
C ARG A 324 9.76 10.16 15.74
N PHE A 325 9.64 11.00 14.71
CA PHE A 325 10.04 10.70 13.33
C PHE A 325 11.46 10.13 13.21
N ILE A 326 12.47 10.77 13.82
CA ILE A 326 13.87 10.32 13.73
C ILE A 326 14.04 8.88 14.23
N ARG A 327 13.41 8.52 15.37
CA ARG A 327 13.45 7.15 15.91
C ARG A 327 12.70 6.17 15.01
N TYR A 328 11.58 6.60 14.42
CA TYR A 328 10.84 5.81 13.44
C TYR A 328 11.71 5.43 12.25
N ILE A 329 12.27 6.41 11.54
CA ILE A 329 13.04 6.16 10.32
C ILE A 329 14.35 5.43 10.59
N THR A 330 14.95 5.63 11.77
CA THR A 330 16.14 4.88 12.21
C THR A 330 15.80 3.39 12.36
N LEU A 331 14.77 3.07 13.15
CA LEU A 331 14.34 1.67 13.38
C LEU A 331 13.81 1.04 12.08
N LEU A 332 13.15 1.79 11.20
CA LEU A 332 12.69 1.29 9.90
C LEU A 332 13.87 0.93 9.00
N CYS A 333 14.88 1.80 8.91
CA CYS A 333 16.10 1.52 8.14
C CYS A 333 16.85 0.30 8.71
N GLN A 334 16.98 0.21 10.04
CA GLN A 334 17.58 -0.96 10.71
C GLN A 334 16.78 -2.25 10.52
N CYS A 335 15.46 -2.16 10.28
CA CYS A 335 14.61 -3.30 9.98
C CYS A 335 14.78 -3.81 8.54
N VAL A 336 14.78 -2.91 7.55
CA VAL A 336 14.64 -3.31 6.13
C VAL A 336 15.93 -3.20 5.29
N LEU A 337 16.96 -2.47 5.74
CA LEU A 337 18.23 -2.39 5.00
C LEU A 337 19.12 -3.62 5.18
N PRO A 338 19.31 -4.21 6.37
CA PRO A 338 20.27 -5.30 6.50
C PRO A 338 19.94 -6.56 5.65
N PRO A 339 18.67 -7.01 5.52
CA PRO A 339 18.31 -8.09 4.59
C PRO A 339 18.57 -7.75 3.11
N LEU A 340 18.41 -6.48 2.76
CA LEU A 340 18.66 -5.98 1.41
C LEU A 340 20.16 -5.95 1.08
N LEU A 341 20.96 -5.38 1.98
CA LEU A 341 22.39 -5.13 1.79
C LEU A 341 23.21 -6.43 1.87
N HIS A 342 22.82 -7.36 2.75
CA HIS A 342 23.61 -8.57 3.03
C HIS A 342 23.03 -9.84 2.40
N ASN A 343 21.71 -9.90 2.17
CA ASN A 343 21.04 -11.07 1.60
C ASN A 343 20.27 -10.80 0.29
N GLY A 344 20.31 -9.58 -0.25
CA GLY A 344 19.56 -9.20 -1.46
C GLY A 344 18.04 -9.43 -1.38
N VAL A 345 17.48 -9.44 -0.16
CA VAL A 345 16.04 -9.58 0.07
C VAL A 345 15.44 -8.21 0.32
N SER A 346 14.64 -7.74 -0.63
CA SER A 346 13.82 -6.54 -0.52
C SER A 346 12.42 -6.92 -0.09
N PHE A 347 12.07 -6.69 1.17
CA PHE A 347 10.68 -6.79 1.63
C PHE A 347 9.81 -5.68 1.00
N GLU A 348 8.53 -5.99 0.76
CA GLU A 348 7.51 -5.00 0.39
C GLU A 348 7.10 -4.20 1.63
N ALA A 349 7.95 -3.27 2.05
CA ALA A 349 7.80 -2.48 3.29
C ALA A 349 6.71 -1.39 3.22
N HIS A 350 5.59 -1.67 2.56
CA HIS A 350 4.39 -0.83 2.48
C HIS A 350 3.69 -0.77 3.87
N PRO A 351 3.02 0.33 4.26
CA PRO A 351 2.41 0.47 5.59
C PRO A 351 1.34 -0.59 5.96
N GLN A 352 0.72 -1.25 4.98
CA GLN A 352 -0.20 -2.38 5.22
C GLN A 352 0.53 -3.71 5.45
N ASN A 353 1.79 -3.84 5.02
CA ASN A 353 2.63 -5.04 5.17
C ASN A 353 3.57 -4.95 6.38
N MET A 354 3.38 -3.93 7.22
CA MET A 354 4.25 -3.58 8.34
C MET A 354 3.40 -3.33 9.60
N LEU A 355 3.77 -3.91 10.73
CA LEU A 355 3.23 -3.59 12.05
C LEU A 355 4.31 -2.88 12.89
N LEU A 356 3.87 -2.00 13.78
CA LEU A 356 4.70 -1.31 14.78
C LEU A 356 4.64 -2.06 16.10
N ARG A 357 5.79 -2.21 16.76
CA ARG A 357 5.90 -2.76 18.11
C ARG A 357 6.17 -1.65 19.11
N PHE A 358 5.24 -1.43 20.03
CA PHE A 358 5.35 -0.45 21.10
C PHE A 358 5.56 -1.12 22.46
N ASP A 359 6.30 -0.45 23.34
CA ASP A 359 6.27 -0.76 24.77
C ASP A 359 4.94 -0.26 25.38
N ARG A 360 4.22 -1.13 26.09
CA ARG A 360 2.88 -0.81 26.64
C ARG A 360 2.91 0.27 27.72
N ARG A 361 4.02 0.38 28.45
CA ARG A 361 4.18 1.28 29.59
C ARG A 361 4.76 2.63 29.16
N THR A 362 5.85 2.62 28.42
CA THR A 362 6.54 3.86 27.98
C THR A 362 5.96 4.44 26.68
N ARG A 363 5.18 3.64 25.93
CA ARG A 363 4.66 3.97 24.58
C ARG A 363 5.75 4.21 23.54
N GLU A 364 6.99 3.82 23.82
CA GLU A 364 8.08 3.95 22.87
C GLU A 364 8.03 2.86 21.79
N LEU A 365 8.35 3.23 20.54
CA LEU A 365 8.57 2.27 19.46
C LEU A 365 9.82 1.44 19.74
N LYS A 366 9.65 0.11 19.79
CA LYS A 366 10.68 -0.91 19.93
C LYS A 366 11.16 -1.43 18.58
N GLY A 367 10.31 -1.40 17.56
CA GLY A 367 10.64 -1.85 16.22
C GLY A 367 9.41 -2.22 15.39
N PHE A 368 9.57 -3.19 14.49
CA PHE A 368 8.61 -3.54 13.46
C PHE A 368 8.40 -5.05 13.32
N VAL A 369 7.26 -5.42 12.73
CA VAL A 369 6.98 -6.75 12.19
C VAL A 369 6.64 -6.61 10.71
N ILE A 370 7.23 -7.44 9.86
CA ILE A 370 6.96 -7.51 8.43
C ILE A 370 5.95 -8.65 8.19
N ARG A 371 4.99 -8.47 7.28
CA ARG A 371 4.04 -9.51 6.86
C ARG A 371 3.81 -9.47 5.36
N ASP A 372 3.17 -10.52 4.85
CA ASP A 372 2.97 -10.80 3.42
C ASP A 372 4.30 -11.01 2.68
N LEU A 373 4.75 -12.26 2.66
CA LEU A 373 6.03 -12.64 2.06
C LEU A 373 5.88 -12.97 0.56
N GLY A 374 4.68 -12.82 0.00
CA GLY A 374 4.41 -13.07 -1.42
C GLY A 374 4.87 -11.97 -2.38
N GLY A 375 5.03 -10.73 -1.90
CA GLY A 375 5.42 -9.56 -2.69
C GLY A 375 6.90 -9.17 -2.60
N LEU A 376 7.71 -9.94 -1.87
CA LEU A 376 9.14 -9.65 -1.70
C LEU A 376 9.94 -9.89 -2.98
N ILE A 377 11.03 -9.15 -3.14
CA ILE A 377 11.95 -9.30 -4.26
C ILE A 377 13.27 -9.84 -3.76
N ILE A 378 13.64 -10.98 -4.33
CA ILE A 378 14.94 -11.62 -4.18
C ILE A 378 15.74 -11.32 -5.42
N HIS A 379 16.99 -10.89 -5.26
CA HIS A 379 17.95 -11.11 -6.32
C HIS A 379 18.50 -12.54 -6.22
N PRO A 380 18.34 -13.42 -7.23
CA PRO A 380 18.59 -14.86 -7.05
C PRO A 380 20.07 -15.20 -6.86
N THR A 381 20.97 -14.57 -7.61
CA THR A 381 22.41 -14.67 -7.32
C THR A 381 22.66 -14.16 -5.91
N SER A 382 21.89 -13.15 -5.48
CA SER A 382 21.91 -12.52 -4.15
C SER A 382 21.29 -13.30 -3.02
N LEU A 383 20.69 -14.45 -3.30
CA LEU A 383 20.27 -15.43 -2.31
C LEU A 383 21.13 -16.72 -2.45
N ARG A 384 22.28 -16.65 -3.14
CA ARG A 384 23.24 -17.77 -3.34
C ARG A 384 24.71 -17.49 -2.92
N GLU A 385 25.30 -16.33 -3.23
CA GLU A 385 26.72 -15.95 -2.97
C GLU A 385 27.04 -15.39 -1.55
N SER A 386 27.02 -14.06 -1.28
CA SER A 386 27.08 -13.44 0.09
C SER A 386 25.90 -13.68 1.06
N THR A 387 24.67 -13.46 0.65
CA THR A 387 24.19 -13.95 -0.62
C THR A 387 24.33 -13.12 -1.95
N SER A 388 24.54 -11.78 -2.05
CA SER A 388 24.98 -10.84 -3.20
C SER A 388 24.60 -10.95 -4.73
N PHE A 389 24.23 -9.91 -5.52
CA PHE A 389 23.51 -8.61 -5.32
C PHE A 389 22.94 -8.00 -6.67
N GLN A 390 21.63 -7.70 -6.82
CA GLN A 390 21.09 -6.62 -7.71
C GLN A 390 19.59 -6.25 -7.50
N ILE A 391 19.26 -4.95 -7.37
CA ILE A 391 17.94 -4.45 -6.89
C ILE A 391 17.48 -3.18 -7.62
N THR A 392 16.16 -3.00 -7.78
CA THR A 392 15.54 -1.73 -8.23
C THR A 392 14.39 -1.21 -7.33
N VAL A 393 13.69 -2.07 -6.58
CA VAL A 393 12.30 -1.79 -6.17
C VAL A 393 12.10 -1.18 -4.77
N LEU A 394 13.06 -1.29 -3.83
CA LEU A 394 12.84 -0.79 -2.45
C LEU A 394 12.59 0.73 -2.37
N TYR A 395 12.99 1.51 -3.38
CA TYR A 395 12.71 2.95 -3.39
C TYR A 395 11.20 3.21 -3.45
N ASP A 396 10.46 2.54 -4.33
CA ASP A 396 9.05 2.83 -4.57
C ASP A 396 8.17 2.52 -3.34
N THR A 397 8.32 1.30 -2.80
CA THR A 397 7.49 0.82 -1.67
C THR A 397 7.82 1.52 -0.36
N ARG A 398 9.11 1.83 -0.10
CA ARG A 398 9.56 2.42 1.17
C ARG A 398 9.66 3.94 1.13
N VAL A 399 10.15 4.53 0.04
CA VAL A 399 10.34 5.98 -0.04
C VAL A 399 9.04 6.65 -0.48
N HIS A 400 8.51 6.35 -1.67
CA HIS A 400 7.27 6.98 -2.14
C HIS A 400 6.03 6.53 -1.34
N ASN A 401 5.70 5.24 -1.34
CA ASN A 401 4.42 4.76 -0.78
C ASN A 401 4.36 4.72 0.76
N HIS A 402 5.46 4.98 1.48
CA HIS A 402 5.52 4.92 2.94
C HIS A 402 6.13 6.18 3.56
N LEU A 403 7.44 6.39 3.39
CA LEU A 403 8.14 7.50 4.07
C LEU A 403 7.66 8.87 3.59
N GLN A 404 7.39 9.05 2.30
CA GLN A 404 6.91 10.32 1.75
C GLN A 404 5.62 10.77 2.43
N ARG A 405 4.65 9.85 2.55
CA ARG A 405 3.39 10.13 3.25
C ARG A 405 3.62 10.40 4.74
N LEU A 406 4.48 9.64 5.42
CA LEU A 406 4.76 9.87 6.85
C LEU A 406 5.47 11.20 7.12
N VAL A 407 6.46 11.58 6.29
CA VAL A 407 7.14 12.89 6.38
C VAL A 407 6.11 14.02 6.19
N ARG A 408 5.15 13.86 5.28
CA ARG A 408 4.07 14.83 5.04
C ARG A 408 3.08 14.94 6.18
N VAL A 409 2.59 13.80 6.69
CA VAL A 409 1.66 13.68 7.81
C VAL A 409 2.24 14.24 9.14
N LEU A 410 3.55 14.49 9.19
CA LEU A 410 4.25 15.12 10.31
C LEU A 410 4.81 16.53 9.98
N ASP A 411 4.46 17.09 8.82
CA ASP A 411 4.92 18.40 8.29
C ASP A 411 6.44 18.57 8.11
N LEU A 412 7.20 17.47 8.05
CA LEU A 412 8.68 17.46 7.98
C LEU A 412 9.25 17.50 6.55
N HIS A 413 8.46 17.93 5.55
CA HIS A 413 8.88 17.92 4.14
C HIS A 413 9.20 19.30 3.58
N TYR A 414 8.58 20.37 4.08
CA TYR A 414 8.67 21.71 3.49
C TYR A 414 10.08 22.31 3.56
N ASP A 415 10.76 22.16 4.70
CA ASP A 415 12.16 22.55 4.92
C ASP A 415 13.16 21.43 4.53
N GLY A 416 12.66 20.31 4.02
CA GLY A 416 13.45 19.12 3.71
C GLY A 416 14.04 18.38 4.92
N ILE A 417 13.68 18.72 6.17
CA ILE A 417 14.31 18.14 7.37
C ILE A 417 14.12 16.61 7.47
N GLY A 418 12.95 16.11 7.06
CA GLY A 418 12.67 14.67 7.02
C GLY A 418 13.55 13.93 6.03
N TRP A 419 13.81 14.53 4.86
CA TRP A 419 14.72 14.00 3.84
C TRP A 419 16.18 14.12 4.27
N ARG A 420 16.57 15.21 4.93
CA ARG A 420 17.90 15.40 5.53
C ARG A 420 18.18 14.32 6.59
N ALA A 421 17.23 14.04 7.47
CA ALA A 421 17.35 12.98 8.47
C ALA A 421 17.48 11.59 7.83
N LEU A 422 16.69 11.31 6.78
CA LEU A 422 16.83 10.08 6.00
C LEU A 422 18.21 9.97 5.34
N ARG A 423 18.71 11.03 4.69
CA ARG A 423 20.07 11.08 4.10
C ARG A 423 21.15 10.71 5.12
N VAL A 424 21.09 11.30 6.33
CA VAL A 424 22.06 11.02 7.40
C VAL A 424 22.03 9.55 7.83
N ILE A 425 20.84 8.95 7.99
CA ILE A 425 20.69 7.55 8.41
C ILE A 425 21.14 6.59 7.31
N LEU A 426 20.75 6.84 6.05
CA LEU A 426 21.18 6.03 4.91
C LEU A 426 22.69 6.11 4.70
N SER A 427 23.31 7.29 4.82
CA SER A 427 24.76 7.48 4.68
C SER A 427 25.59 6.74 5.73
N ARG A 428 24.99 6.46 6.90
CA ARG A 428 25.57 5.66 8.00
C ARG A 428 25.27 4.16 7.88
N SER A 429 24.16 3.79 7.23
CA SER A 429 23.67 2.41 7.15
C SER A 429 24.09 1.68 5.87
N ILE A 430 24.36 2.41 4.80
CA ILE A 430 24.82 1.87 3.50
C ILE A 430 26.35 2.03 3.43
N PRO A 431 27.13 0.94 3.22
CA PRO A 431 28.59 1.02 3.08
C PRO A 431 29.03 2.00 1.98
N ALA A 432 30.24 2.55 2.10
CA ALA A 432 30.72 3.62 1.22
C ALA A 432 30.91 3.17 -0.24
N ASP A 433 31.26 1.91 -0.42
CA ASP A 433 31.52 1.17 -1.65
C ASP A 433 30.27 0.48 -2.23
N HIS A 434 29.15 0.48 -1.51
CA HIS A 434 27.96 -0.26 -1.91
C HIS A 434 27.15 0.47 -3.00
N PRO A 435 26.82 -0.14 -4.15
CA PRO A 435 26.18 0.54 -5.30
C PRO A 435 24.88 1.30 -5.01
N LEU A 436 24.07 0.85 -4.03
CA LEU A 436 22.89 1.61 -3.57
C LEU A 436 23.20 3.00 -3.03
N ARG A 437 24.44 3.26 -2.58
CA ARG A 437 24.87 4.59 -2.13
C ARG A 437 24.85 5.57 -3.29
N ASP A 438 25.46 5.23 -4.41
CA ASP A 438 25.42 6.08 -5.61
C ASP A 438 24.01 6.14 -6.20
N ALA A 439 23.30 5.01 -6.25
CA ALA A 439 21.96 4.94 -6.81
C ALA A 439 20.93 5.83 -6.08
N TRP A 440 21.07 6.05 -4.77
CA TRP A 440 20.10 6.80 -3.95
C TRP A 440 20.63 8.11 -3.37
N LEU A 441 21.88 8.12 -2.90
CA LEU A 441 22.53 9.26 -2.25
C LEU A 441 23.50 10.02 -3.17
N GLY A 442 23.91 9.43 -4.30
CA GLY A 442 24.82 10.07 -5.25
C GLY A 442 24.26 11.38 -5.81
N PRO A 443 25.09 12.43 -5.98
CA PRO A 443 24.63 13.77 -6.37
C PRO A 443 24.00 13.83 -7.76
N LEU A 444 24.34 12.85 -8.63
CA LEU A 444 23.77 12.68 -9.97
C LEU A 444 22.43 11.92 -9.97
N SER A 445 22.03 11.28 -8.86
CA SER A 445 20.76 10.56 -8.75
C SER A 445 19.58 11.52 -8.57
N LYS A 446 19.30 12.33 -9.60
CA LYS A 446 18.20 13.31 -9.58
C LYS A 446 16.82 12.66 -9.76
N THR A 447 16.77 11.48 -10.38
CA THR A 447 15.54 10.71 -10.59
C THR A 447 15.76 9.23 -10.30
N VAL A 448 14.67 8.53 -10.03
CA VAL A 448 14.62 7.09 -9.76
C VAL A 448 13.43 6.46 -10.49
N PRO A 449 13.47 5.16 -10.84
CA PRO A 449 12.30 4.45 -11.36
C PRO A 449 11.17 4.41 -10.31
N GLY A 450 10.08 5.13 -10.55
CA GLY A 450 8.85 5.08 -9.75
C GLY A 450 7.77 4.28 -10.46
N LYS A 451 7.01 3.47 -9.71
CA LYS A 451 5.99 2.57 -10.26
C LYS A 451 4.73 3.37 -10.60
N CYS A 452 4.32 3.37 -11.86
CA CYS A 452 3.17 4.15 -12.32
C CYS A 452 1.88 3.36 -12.14
N LEU A 453 1.46 3.16 -10.88
CA LEU A 453 0.30 2.35 -10.51
C LEU A 453 -0.98 2.70 -11.29
N LEU A 454 -1.30 3.99 -11.45
CA LEU A 454 -2.45 4.42 -12.27
C LEU A 454 -2.26 4.08 -13.76
N LEU A 455 -1.06 4.28 -14.31
CA LEU A 455 -0.79 3.95 -15.71
C LEU A 455 -0.85 2.43 -15.97
N MET A 456 -0.39 1.61 -15.02
CA MET A 456 -0.56 0.15 -15.07
C MET A 456 -2.04 -0.25 -15.09
N SER A 457 -2.91 0.46 -14.37
CA SER A 457 -4.37 0.26 -14.46
C SER A 457 -4.94 0.70 -15.82
N LEU A 458 -4.39 1.75 -16.44
CA LEU A 458 -4.83 2.29 -17.73
C LEU A 458 -4.31 1.51 -18.95
N GLU A 459 -3.20 0.78 -18.80
CA GLU A 459 -2.60 -0.08 -19.82
C GLU A 459 -2.87 -1.59 -19.56
N GLU A 460 -3.76 -1.91 -18.60
CA GLU A 460 -4.10 -3.28 -18.15
C GLU A 460 -2.90 -4.18 -17.76
N VAL A 461 -1.78 -3.58 -17.39
CA VAL A 461 -0.52 -4.27 -17.05
C VAL A 461 -0.62 -4.89 -15.65
N TYR A 462 -1.24 -6.07 -15.57
CA TYR A 462 -1.48 -6.79 -14.31
C TYR A 462 -0.26 -7.57 -13.78
N ARG A 463 0.58 -8.12 -14.67
CA ARG A 463 1.78 -8.93 -14.29
C ARG A 463 3.12 -8.25 -14.59
N GLY A 464 3.13 -7.11 -15.27
CA GLY A 464 4.33 -6.29 -15.48
C GLY A 464 4.41 -5.11 -14.51
N TYR A 465 5.50 -4.35 -14.57
CA TYR A 465 5.64 -3.09 -13.85
C TYR A 465 6.01 -1.98 -14.84
N LEU A 466 5.17 -0.95 -14.93
CA LEU A 466 5.50 0.27 -15.68
C LEU A 466 6.22 1.24 -14.75
N TYR A 467 7.42 1.65 -15.17
CA TYR A 467 8.22 2.64 -14.45
C TYR A 467 8.36 3.93 -15.27
N ARG A 468 8.33 5.07 -14.59
CA ARG A 468 8.74 6.37 -15.14
C ARG A 468 9.75 7.03 -14.19
N PRO A 469 10.61 7.94 -14.66
CA PRO A 469 11.54 8.66 -13.79
C PRO A 469 10.76 9.61 -12.86
N PHE A 470 10.77 9.31 -11.57
CA PHE A 470 10.23 10.19 -10.53
C PHE A 470 11.39 11.00 -9.90
N PRO A 471 11.16 12.23 -9.40
CA PRO A 471 12.17 12.97 -8.65
C PRO A 471 12.70 12.17 -7.46
N ASN A 472 14.02 12.12 -7.29
CA ASN A 472 14.61 11.47 -6.12
C ASN A 472 14.40 12.37 -4.88
N MET A 473 13.29 12.18 -4.18
CA MET A 473 12.95 12.84 -2.92
C MET A 473 14.06 12.76 -1.85
N ILE A 474 14.93 11.73 -1.86
CA ILE A 474 16.08 11.68 -0.94
C ILE A 474 17.05 12.84 -1.20
N GLN A 475 17.14 13.34 -2.43
CA GLN A 475 17.96 14.50 -2.81
C GLN A 475 17.27 15.85 -2.57
N TYR A 476 16.00 15.87 -2.11
CA TYR A 476 15.29 17.13 -1.91
C TYR A 476 15.94 18.00 -0.81
N GLN A 477 16.19 19.26 -1.15
CA GLN A 477 16.69 20.33 -0.29
C GLN A 477 15.72 21.50 -0.47
N ALA A 478 15.43 22.23 0.62
CA ALA A 478 14.64 23.46 0.53
C ALA A 478 15.46 24.57 -0.16
N ALA A 479 14.80 25.61 -0.67
CA ALA A 479 15.48 26.70 -1.37
C ALA A 479 16.51 27.45 -0.49
N ASP A 480 16.34 27.41 0.84
CA ASP A 480 17.23 28.06 1.81
C ASP A 480 18.43 27.18 2.24
N ASP A 481 18.55 25.95 1.71
CA ASP A 481 19.68 25.03 1.92
C ASP A 481 20.82 25.20 0.89
N GLU A 482 20.70 26.12 -0.09
CA GLU A 482 21.78 26.49 -1.03
C GLU A 482 22.72 27.56 -0.42
N LEU A 483 23.44 27.20 0.66
CA LEU A 483 24.52 27.98 1.28
C LEU A 483 25.74 27.10 1.65
#